data_AF-A0A1I7DF28-F1
#
_entry.id   AF-A0A1I7DF28-F1
#
_cell.length_a   1.000
_cell.length_b   1.000
_cell.length_c   1.000
_cell.angle_alpha   90.00
_cell.angle_beta   90.00
_cell.angle_gamma   90.00
#
_symmetry.space_group_name_H-M   'P 1'
#
loop_
_entity.id
_entity.type
_entity.pdbx_description
1 polymer ?
#
loop_
_entity_poly.entity_id
_entity_poly.type
_entity_poly.pdbx_seq_one_letter_code
_entity_poly.pdbx_strand_id
1 'polypeptide(L)'
;MIHSTLEFLTAELNAFIKLKVGDPVGERIVLSSVTNETGIIIPDKSLGLSLINIEEERTIKEQRSTYINVVGKTEKRNPEIQLNLYVLITANFQNKNANDSSDDYVEGLKQLGYAISFFQAKNVFTKENSPSLSGKDPGLTKIVVELYSYSFEQLYNFWTVVGAKYLPSVLYKVKTLRIQENQLLETGDPIEKIHLNPLHKS
;
A
#
# COMPACT_ATOMS: atom_id res chain seq x y z
N MET A 1 -7.19 3.97 6.81
CA MET A 1 -6.73 3.82 5.41
C MET A 1 -5.43 3.02 5.25
N ILE A 2 -4.23 3.51 5.58
CA ILE A 2 -2.97 2.74 5.36
C ILE A 2 -3.02 1.35 6.01
N HIS A 3 -3.27 1.31 7.32
CA HIS A 3 -3.43 0.07 8.08
C HIS A 3 -4.48 -0.87 7.45
N SER A 4 -5.69 -0.36 7.23
CA SER A 4 -6.82 -1.11 6.66
C SER A 4 -6.50 -1.74 5.30
N THR A 5 -5.74 -1.03 4.46
CA THR A 5 -5.30 -1.52 3.14
C THR A 5 -4.31 -2.66 3.26
N LEU A 6 -3.31 -2.55 4.15
CA LEU A 6 -2.32 -3.62 4.32
C LEU A 6 -2.93 -4.85 4.98
N GLU A 7 -3.83 -4.68 5.95
CA GLU A 7 -4.59 -5.79 6.52
C GLU A 7 -5.46 -6.49 5.47
N PHE A 8 -6.17 -5.72 4.64
CA PHE A 8 -7.01 -6.25 3.57
C PHE A 8 -6.19 -7.11 2.59
N LEU A 9 -5.08 -6.57 2.09
CA LEU A 9 -4.19 -7.29 1.17
C LEU A 9 -3.62 -8.55 1.84
N THR A 10 -3.18 -8.45 3.10
CA THR A 10 -2.67 -9.60 3.86
C THR A 10 -3.71 -10.71 3.98
N ALA A 11 -4.97 -10.36 4.26
CA ALA A 11 -6.06 -11.33 4.36
C ALA A 11 -6.37 -12.01 3.01
N GLU A 12 -6.46 -11.23 1.93
CA GLU A 12 -6.75 -11.77 0.58
C GLU A 12 -5.64 -12.69 0.08
N LEU A 13 -4.37 -12.32 0.30
CA LEU A 13 -3.26 -13.20 -0.09
C LEU A 13 -3.24 -14.49 0.76
N ASN A 14 -3.45 -14.39 2.08
CA ASN A 14 -3.52 -15.60 2.93
C ASN A 14 -4.63 -16.54 2.46
N ALA A 15 -5.81 -16.01 2.14
CA ALA A 15 -6.91 -16.79 1.60
C ALA A 15 -6.54 -17.48 0.28
N PHE A 16 -5.88 -16.77 -0.63
CA PHE A 16 -5.44 -17.34 -1.91
C PHE A 16 -4.38 -18.44 -1.73
N ILE A 17 -3.36 -18.20 -0.90
CA ILE A 17 -2.28 -19.18 -0.67
C ILE A 17 -2.81 -20.42 0.05
N LYS A 18 -3.75 -20.26 0.99
CA LYS A 18 -4.43 -21.37 1.67
C LYS A 18 -5.13 -22.30 0.67
N LEU A 19 -5.71 -21.78 -0.42
CA LEU A 19 -6.30 -22.60 -1.49
C LEU A 19 -5.25 -23.36 -2.33
N LYS A 20 -4.00 -22.87 -2.41
CA LYS A 20 -2.93 -23.50 -3.20
C LYS A 20 -2.16 -24.55 -2.43
N VAL A 21 -1.96 -24.34 -1.13
CA VAL A 21 -1.07 -25.19 -0.30
C VAL A 21 -1.83 -26.00 0.75
N GLY A 22 -3.16 -25.86 0.81
CA GLY A 22 -4.00 -26.48 1.83
C GLY A 22 -4.02 -25.67 3.13
N ASP A 23 -4.78 -26.14 4.13
CA ASP A 23 -4.92 -25.46 5.42
C ASP A 23 -3.61 -25.57 6.22
N PRO A 24 -2.80 -24.51 6.31
CA PRO A 24 -1.57 -24.56 7.08
C PRO A 24 -1.90 -24.43 8.57
N VAL A 25 -1.03 -24.97 9.43
CA VAL A 25 -1.03 -24.59 10.84
C VAL A 25 -0.48 -23.15 10.94
N GLY A 26 -1.35 -22.15 10.81
CA GLY A 26 -1.04 -20.73 10.97
C GLY A 26 -1.11 -19.88 9.69
N GLU A 27 -0.89 -18.57 9.86
CA GLU A 27 -0.85 -17.60 8.77
C GLU A 27 0.46 -17.74 7.98
N ARG A 28 0.38 -17.75 6.64
CA ARG A 28 1.57 -17.82 5.78
C ARG A 28 2.13 -16.44 5.45
N ILE A 29 1.28 -15.42 5.44
CA ILE A 29 1.70 -14.03 5.25
C ILE A 29 1.39 -13.25 6.51
N VAL A 30 2.41 -12.59 7.06
CA VAL A 30 2.30 -11.82 8.30
C VAL A 30 2.59 -10.35 8.00
N LEU A 31 1.64 -9.48 8.35
CA LEU A 31 1.84 -8.02 8.32
C LEU A 31 2.82 -7.63 9.42
N SER A 32 4.03 -7.23 9.05
CA SER A 32 5.12 -6.97 10.00
C SER A 32 6.17 -6.03 9.39
N SER A 33 7.01 -5.41 10.22
CA SER A 33 8.26 -4.82 9.72
C SER A 33 9.23 -5.93 9.28
N VAL A 34 10.22 -5.60 8.45
CA VAL A 34 11.22 -6.60 8.02
C VAL A 34 12.14 -6.96 9.19
N THR A 35 12.54 -5.97 9.98
CA THR A 35 13.46 -6.14 11.11
C THR A 35 13.07 -5.30 12.32
N ASN A 36 13.74 -5.60 13.44
CA ASN A 36 13.87 -4.76 14.63
C ASN A 36 15.35 -4.80 15.11
N GLU A 37 15.61 -4.28 16.32
CA GLU A 37 16.95 -4.29 16.95
C GLU A 37 17.58 -5.70 17.09
N THR A 38 16.77 -6.76 17.06
CA THR A 38 17.21 -8.16 17.21
C THR A 38 17.40 -8.89 15.88
N GLY A 39 17.06 -8.27 14.74
CA GLY A 39 17.17 -8.85 13.40
C GLY A 39 15.82 -9.03 12.71
N ILE A 40 15.71 -10.06 11.87
CA ILE A 40 14.49 -10.35 11.09
C ILE A 40 13.37 -10.81 12.03
N ILE A 41 12.22 -10.14 11.99
CA ILE A 41 11.06 -10.45 12.85
C ILE A 41 9.97 -11.24 12.13
N ILE A 42 10.05 -11.35 10.81
CA ILE A 42 9.15 -12.19 10.02
C ILE A 42 9.27 -13.62 10.59
N PRO A 43 8.16 -14.30 10.93
CA PRO A 43 8.23 -15.65 11.47
C PRO A 43 8.96 -16.62 10.54
N ASP A 44 9.51 -17.68 11.12
CA ASP A 44 10.19 -18.72 10.36
C ASP A 44 9.19 -19.46 9.46
N LYS A 45 9.62 -19.81 8.24
CA LYS A 45 8.79 -20.49 7.23
C LYS A 45 7.51 -19.69 6.89
N SER A 46 7.62 -18.37 6.85
CA SER A 46 6.53 -17.44 6.49
C SER A 46 6.99 -16.36 5.52
N LEU A 47 6.01 -15.77 4.83
CA LEU A 47 6.16 -14.52 4.10
C LEU A 47 5.85 -13.34 5.03
N GLY A 48 6.63 -12.27 4.96
CA GLY A 48 6.33 -11.00 5.61
C GLY A 48 5.81 -9.99 4.59
N LEU A 49 4.71 -9.30 4.89
CA LEU A 49 4.23 -8.16 4.13
C LEU A 49 4.56 -6.88 4.91
N SER A 50 5.43 -6.04 4.35
CA SER A 50 5.99 -4.88 5.04
C SER A 50 5.81 -3.61 4.21
N LEU A 51 5.38 -2.52 4.85
CA LEU A 51 5.43 -1.19 4.26
C LEU A 51 6.84 -0.63 4.41
N ILE A 52 7.50 -0.33 3.29
CA ILE A 52 8.92 0.09 3.30
C ILE A 52 9.14 1.52 2.79
N ASN A 53 8.17 2.09 2.08
CA ASN A 53 8.20 3.50 1.69
C ASN A 53 6.78 4.03 1.42
N ILE A 54 6.59 5.35 1.54
CA ILE A 54 5.37 6.07 1.18
C ILE A 54 5.78 7.25 0.29
N GLU A 55 5.12 7.40 -0.85
CA GLU A 55 5.35 8.50 -1.78
C GLU A 55 4.04 9.22 -2.07
N GLU A 56 4.06 10.55 -2.09
CA GLU A 56 2.92 11.36 -2.53
C GLU A 56 2.87 11.40 -4.07
N GLU A 57 1.73 11.03 -4.65
CA GLU A 57 1.43 11.23 -6.06
C GLU A 57 0.87 12.64 -6.24
N ARG A 58 1.63 13.54 -6.87
CA ARG A 58 1.22 14.94 -7.06
C ARG A 58 0.70 15.19 -8.48
N THR A 59 -0.60 15.44 -8.59
CA THR A 59 -1.25 15.88 -9.83
C THR A 59 -1.81 17.30 -9.67
N ILE A 60 -1.38 18.23 -10.53
CA ILE A 60 -1.76 19.67 -10.46
C ILE A 60 -3.28 19.89 -10.37
N LYS A 61 -4.07 19.04 -11.04
CA LYS A 61 -5.53 19.17 -11.14
C LYS A 61 -6.28 18.85 -9.83
N GLU A 62 -5.64 18.15 -8.90
CA GLU A 62 -6.28 17.61 -7.69
C GLU A 62 -6.00 18.45 -6.43
N GLN A 63 -5.17 19.50 -6.53
CA GLN A 63 -4.85 20.42 -5.43
C GLN A 63 -5.89 21.54 -5.23
N ARG A 64 -7.17 21.30 -5.55
CA ARG A 64 -8.21 22.32 -5.31
C ARG A 64 -8.54 22.38 -3.82
N SER A 65 -8.30 23.54 -3.20
CA SER A 65 -8.59 23.77 -1.78
C SER A 65 -9.99 24.35 -1.53
N THR A 66 -10.74 24.67 -2.58
CA THR A 66 -12.01 25.40 -2.51
C THR A 66 -13.14 24.58 -3.10
N TYR A 67 -14.20 24.41 -2.31
CA TYR A 67 -15.36 23.57 -2.61
C TYR A 67 -16.64 24.39 -2.41
N ILE A 68 -17.70 24.11 -3.15
CA ILE A 68 -19.03 24.67 -2.89
C ILE A 68 -19.87 23.58 -2.23
N ASN A 69 -20.40 23.87 -1.04
CA ASN A 69 -21.23 22.91 -0.31
C ASN A 69 -22.67 22.89 -0.84
N VAL A 70 -23.48 21.95 -0.35
CA VAL A 70 -24.89 21.75 -0.76
C VAL A 70 -25.79 22.96 -0.50
N VAL A 71 -25.37 23.90 0.35
CA VAL A 71 -26.09 25.13 0.71
C VAL A 71 -25.57 26.33 -0.09
N GLY A 72 -24.69 26.10 -1.07
CA GLY A 72 -24.14 27.15 -1.94
C GLY A 72 -23.02 27.99 -1.31
N LYS A 73 -22.55 27.65 -0.11
CA LYS A 73 -21.41 28.33 0.52
C LYS A 73 -20.10 27.77 0.01
N THR A 74 -19.13 28.65 -0.14
CA THR A 74 -17.75 28.30 -0.45
C THR A 74 -17.06 27.86 0.84
N GLU A 75 -16.46 26.67 0.81
CA GLU A 75 -15.69 26.09 1.89
C GLU A 75 -14.25 25.89 1.43
N LYS A 76 -13.31 26.29 2.27
CA LYS A 76 -11.90 26.03 2.04
C LYS A 76 -11.45 24.86 2.92
N ARG A 77 -10.85 23.86 2.29
CA ARG A 77 -10.25 22.69 2.95
C ARG A 77 -8.88 22.44 2.34
N ASN A 78 -8.00 21.75 3.06
CA ASN A 78 -6.78 21.25 2.44
C ASN A 78 -7.14 20.24 1.35
N PRO A 79 -6.45 20.24 0.20
CA PRO A 79 -6.70 19.26 -0.85
C PRO A 79 -6.40 17.84 -0.37
N GLU A 80 -6.98 16.87 -1.06
CA GLU A 80 -6.71 15.46 -0.84
C GLU A 80 -5.25 15.13 -1.16
N ILE A 81 -4.60 14.35 -0.29
CA ILE A 81 -3.27 13.81 -0.50
C ILE A 81 -3.42 12.41 -1.10
N GLN A 82 -2.82 12.19 -2.26
CA GLN A 82 -2.76 10.87 -2.86
C GLN A 82 -1.42 10.21 -2.54
N LEU A 83 -1.48 8.98 -2.03
CA LEU A 83 -0.32 8.23 -1.62
C LEU A 83 -0.17 6.94 -2.43
N ASN A 84 1.09 6.65 -2.71
CA ASN A 84 1.60 5.38 -3.16
C ASN A 84 2.32 4.70 -2.00
N LEU A 85 1.96 3.46 -1.71
CA LEU A 85 2.64 2.64 -0.73
C LEU A 85 3.56 1.65 -1.43
N TYR A 86 4.79 1.53 -0.95
CA TYR A 86 5.73 0.52 -1.41
C TYR A 86 5.74 -0.63 -0.42
N VAL A 87 5.17 -1.75 -0.83
CA VAL A 87 4.91 -2.93 0.00
C VAL A 87 5.80 -4.08 -0.44
N LEU A 88 6.74 -4.46 0.44
CA LEU A 88 7.67 -5.55 0.24
C LEU A 88 7.06 -6.85 0.76
N ILE A 89 7.09 -7.90 -0.06
CA ILE A 89 6.78 -9.27 0.35
C ILE A 89 8.08 -10.04 0.40
N THR A 90 8.45 -10.50 1.60
CA THR A 90 9.75 -11.12 1.88
C THR A 90 9.57 -12.56 2.33
N ALA A 91 10.35 -13.50 1.79
CA ALA A 91 10.33 -14.90 2.21
C ALA A 91 11.38 -15.20 3.28
N ASN A 92 10.92 -15.48 4.51
CA ASN A 92 11.80 -15.93 5.59
C ASN A 92 11.83 -17.46 5.69
N PHE A 93 12.49 -18.09 4.73
CA PHE A 93 12.67 -19.53 4.66
C PHE A 93 14.16 -19.86 4.68
N GLN A 94 14.80 -19.48 5.77
CA GLN A 94 16.21 -19.75 5.99
C GLN A 94 16.34 -21.17 6.55
N ASN A 95 17.22 -21.99 5.97
CA ASN A 95 17.56 -23.27 6.60
C ASN A 95 18.33 -22.98 7.90
N LYS A 96 17.60 -22.92 9.02
CA LYS A 96 18.13 -22.65 10.37
C LYS A 96 18.61 -23.91 11.08
N ASN A 97 18.32 -25.10 10.55
CA ASN A 97 18.63 -26.36 11.19
C ASN A 97 19.52 -27.20 10.27
N ALA A 98 20.81 -27.27 10.59
CA ALA A 98 21.80 -27.99 9.79
C ALA A 98 21.49 -29.50 9.61
N ASN A 99 20.61 -30.06 10.44
CA ASN A 99 20.16 -31.45 10.37
C ASN A 99 18.87 -31.64 9.55
N ASP A 100 18.27 -30.55 9.07
CA ASP A 100 17.07 -30.59 8.23
C ASP A 100 17.49 -30.57 6.75
N SER A 101 17.22 -31.67 6.06
CA SER A 101 17.50 -31.83 4.63
C SER A 101 16.44 -31.16 3.75
N SER A 102 15.39 -30.57 4.34
CA SER A 102 14.41 -29.80 3.58
C SER A 102 15.02 -28.51 3.05
N ASP A 103 14.86 -28.29 1.75
CA ASP A 103 15.25 -27.06 1.09
C ASP A 103 14.17 -26.00 1.34
N ASP A 104 14.16 -25.45 2.56
CA ASP A 104 13.26 -24.38 2.99
C ASP A 104 13.31 -23.20 1.98
N TYR A 105 14.48 -22.92 1.41
CA TYR A 105 14.65 -21.86 0.42
C TYR A 105 13.79 -22.08 -0.83
N VAL A 106 13.80 -23.29 -1.39
CA VAL A 106 12.95 -23.66 -2.54
C VAL A 106 11.46 -23.51 -2.21
N GLU A 107 11.04 -23.85 -0.98
CA GLU A 107 9.66 -23.63 -0.54
C GLU A 107 9.33 -22.14 -0.42
N GLY A 108 10.25 -21.32 0.09
CA GLY A 108 10.10 -19.87 0.11
C GLY A 108 9.95 -19.26 -1.28
N LEU A 109 10.70 -19.75 -2.28
CA LEU A 109 10.54 -19.33 -3.67
C LEU A 109 9.18 -19.70 -4.26
N LYS A 110 8.65 -20.91 -3.95
CA LYS A 110 7.30 -21.30 -4.38
C LYS A 110 6.24 -20.37 -3.78
N GLN A 111 6.36 -20.04 -2.50
CA GLN A 111 5.41 -19.14 -1.84
C GLN A 111 5.46 -17.71 -2.38
N LEU A 112 6.65 -17.18 -2.67
CA LEU A 112 6.77 -15.92 -3.41
C LEU A 112 6.10 -16.01 -4.78
N GLY A 113 6.27 -17.12 -5.49
CA GLY A 113 5.59 -17.39 -6.75
C GLY A 113 4.07 -17.36 -6.65
N TYR A 114 3.49 -17.83 -5.53
CA TYR A 114 2.05 -17.72 -5.28
C TYR A 114 1.61 -16.27 -4.99
N ALA A 115 2.38 -15.51 -4.22
CA ALA A 115 2.10 -14.09 -4.01
C ALA A 115 2.13 -13.30 -5.33
N ILE A 116 3.09 -13.60 -6.21
CA ILE A 116 3.15 -13.01 -7.55
C ILE A 116 1.95 -13.41 -8.40
N SER A 117 1.63 -14.70 -8.43
CA SER A 117 0.47 -15.25 -9.15
C SER A 117 -0.85 -14.63 -8.69
N PHE A 118 -1.00 -14.36 -7.39
CA PHE A 118 -2.18 -13.70 -6.84
C PHE A 118 -2.39 -12.32 -7.46
N PHE A 119 -1.38 -11.46 -7.39
CA PHE A 119 -1.49 -10.11 -7.95
C PHE A 119 -1.54 -10.10 -9.47
N GLN A 120 -0.92 -11.08 -10.14
CA GLN A 120 -1.06 -11.25 -11.58
C GLN A 120 -2.51 -11.60 -11.96
N ALA A 121 -3.19 -12.43 -11.17
CA ALA A 121 -4.58 -12.82 -11.41
C ALA A 121 -5.58 -11.71 -11.05
N LYS A 122 -5.29 -10.92 -10.01
CA LYS A 122 -6.14 -9.80 -9.56
C LYS A 122 -5.28 -8.70 -8.95
N ASN A 123 -5.14 -7.59 -9.67
CA ASN A 123 -4.37 -6.43 -9.23
C ASN A 123 -5.24 -5.18 -8.93
N VAL A 124 -6.55 -5.25 -9.19
CA VAL A 124 -7.50 -4.16 -8.91
C VAL A 124 -8.58 -4.67 -7.98
N PHE A 125 -8.69 -4.03 -6.82
CA PHE A 125 -9.69 -4.33 -5.79
C PHE A 125 -10.64 -3.16 -5.68
N THR A 126 -11.93 -3.41 -5.87
CA THR A 126 -13.01 -2.44 -5.70
C THR A 126 -14.05 -3.01 -4.76
N LYS A 127 -14.99 -2.16 -4.30
CA LYS A 127 -16.09 -2.60 -3.43
C LYS A 127 -16.95 -3.69 -4.09
N GLU A 128 -17.06 -3.67 -5.42
CA GLU A 128 -17.88 -4.60 -6.20
C GLU A 128 -17.23 -5.98 -6.33
N ASN A 129 -15.92 -6.03 -6.55
CA ASN A 129 -15.20 -7.30 -6.78
C ASN A 129 -14.53 -7.85 -5.51
N SER A 130 -14.52 -7.07 -4.42
CA SER A 130 -13.90 -7.40 -3.14
C SER A 130 -14.76 -6.82 -2.00
N PRO A 131 -15.92 -7.43 -1.68
CA PRO A 131 -16.85 -6.88 -0.67
C PRO A 131 -16.22 -6.71 0.72
N SER A 132 -15.25 -7.56 1.07
CA SER A 132 -14.42 -7.47 2.29
C SER A 132 -13.68 -6.13 2.43
N LEU A 133 -13.43 -5.42 1.32
CA LEU A 133 -12.80 -4.09 1.30
C LEU A 133 -13.62 -3.06 2.08
N SER A 134 -14.94 -3.04 1.88
CA SER A 134 -15.83 -2.05 2.51
C SER A 134 -15.91 -2.22 4.03
N GLY A 135 -15.74 -3.45 4.52
CA GLY A 135 -15.73 -3.74 5.95
C GLY A 135 -14.47 -3.25 6.67
N LYS A 136 -13.39 -2.95 5.94
CA LYS A 136 -12.11 -2.52 6.50
C LYS A 136 -12.01 -1.01 6.73
N ASP A 137 -12.54 -0.21 5.79
CA ASP A 137 -12.58 1.24 5.89
C ASP A 137 -13.60 1.79 4.87
N PRO A 138 -14.64 2.54 5.28
CA PRO A 138 -15.63 3.09 4.35
C PRO A 138 -15.05 4.00 3.26
N GLY A 139 -13.95 4.70 3.56
CA GLY A 139 -13.26 5.60 2.63
C GLY A 139 -12.44 4.88 1.57
N LEU A 140 -12.18 3.58 1.75
CA LEU A 140 -11.40 2.78 0.81
C LEU A 140 -12.31 2.26 -0.32
N THR A 141 -12.18 2.87 -1.50
CA THR A 141 -13.04 2.57 -2.66
C THR A 141 -12.38 1.67 -3.68
N LYS A 142 -11.08 1.88 -3.90
CA LYS A 142 -10.29 1.18 -4.90
C LYS A 142 -8.85 1.06 -4.44
N ILE A 143 -8.27 -0.13 -4.61
CA ILE A 143 -6.84 -0.38 -4.50
C ILE A 143 -6.35 -0.87 -5.86
N VAL A 144 -5.23 -0.32 -6.32
CA VAL A 144 -4.53 -0.84 -7.50
C VAL A 144 -3.13 -1.24 -7.08
N VAL A 145 -2.71 -2.45 -7.44
CA VAL A 145 -1.41 -3.00 -7.10
C VAL A 145 -0.60 -3.18 -8.38
N GLU A 146 0.64 -2.72 -8.39
CA GLU A 146 1.54 -2.79 -9.53
C GLU A 146 2.88 -3.38 -9.06
N LEU A 147 3.44 -4.34 -9.81
CA LEU A 147 4.78 -4.85 -9.50
C LEU A 147 5.80 -3.73 -9.70
N TYR A 148 6.67 -3.53 -8.71
CA TYR A 148 7.72 -2.54 -8.76
C TYR A 148 9.08 -3.23 -8.67
N SER A 149 9.99 -2.91 -9.58
CA SER A 149 11.33 -3.50 -9.62
C SER A 149 12.37 -2.51 -9.15
N TYR A 150 13.14 -2.89 -8.12
CA TYR A 150 14.31 -2.16 -7.70
C TYR A 150 15.46 -2.29 -8.69
N SER A 151 16.34 -1.27 -8.73
CA SER A 151 17.71 -1.51 -9.17
C SER A 151 18.46 -2.35 -8.12
N PHE A 152 19.50 -3.08 -8.53
CA PHE A 152 20.33 -3.83 -7.58
C PHE A 152 20.96 -2.93 -6.50
N GLU A 153 21.29 -1.69 -6.85
CA GLU A 153 21.79 -0.69 -5.90
C GLU A 153 20.74 -0.30 -4.86
N GLN A 154 19.50 0.00 -5.27
CA GLN A 154 18.41 0.31 -4.36
C GLN A 154 18.10 -0.86 -3.43
N LEU A 155 18.11 -2.08 -3.97
CA LEU A 155 17.91 -3.31 -3.20
C LEU A 155 19.03 -3.47 -2.16
N TYR A 156 20.29 -3.34 -2.56
CA TYR A 156 21.43 -3.42 -1.67
C TYR A 156 21.38 -2.35 -0.57
N ASN A 157 21.09 -1.11 -0.93
CA ASN A 157 20.97 0.01 0.01
C ASN A 157 19.84 -0.23 1.02
N PHE A 158 18.68 -0.70 0.58
CA PHE A 158 17.57 -1.04 1.47
C PHE A 158 17.98 -2.06 2.52
N TRP A 159 18.52 -3.21 2.10
CA TRP A 159 18.92 -4.28 3.03
C TRP A 159 20.07 -3.86 3.96
N THR A 160 20.96 -2.99 3.49
CA THR A 160 22.03 -2.39 4.29
C THR A 160 21.47 -1.48 5.39
N VAL A 161 20.53 -0.58 5.04
CA VAL A 161 19.88 0.33 6.00
C VAL A 161 19.06 -0.43 7.03
N VAL A 162 18.37 -1.49 6.60
CA VAL A 162 17.56 -2.36 7.46
C VAL A 162 18.43 -3.19 8.42
N GLY A 163 19.74 -3.31 8.16
CA GLY A 163 20.70 -3.98 9.04
C GLY A 163 20.53 -5.50 9.10
N ALA A 164 19.88 -6.11 8.10
CA ALA A 164 19.66 -7.55 8.04
C ALA A 164 20.33 -8.21 6.83
N LYS A 165 20.54 -9.52 6.96
CA LYS A 165 20.90 -10.35 5.81
C LYS A 165 19.78 -10.31 4.79
N TYR A 166 20.16 -10.19 3.52
CA TYR A 166 19.25 -10.24 2.40
C TYR A 166 18.35 -11.48 2.46
N LEU A 167 17.05 -11.28 2.23
CA LEU A 167 16.09 -12.35 1.97
C LEU A 167 15.46 -12.18 0.58
N PRO A 168 15.08 -13.28 -0.09
CA PRO A 168 14.29 -13.21 -1.31
C PRO A 168 13.01 -12.41 -1.09
N SER A 169 12.74 -11.44 -1.96
CA SER A 169 11.61 -10.54 -1.81
C SER A 169 11.13 -9.96 -3.14
N VAL A 170 9.86 -9.59 -3.21
CA VAL A 170 9.26 -8.83 -4.32
C VAL A 170 8.61 -7.55 -3.79
N LEU A 171 8.68 -6.47 -4.57
CA LEU A 171 8.13 -5.17 -4.19
C LEU A 171 6.92 -4.82 -5.05
N TYR A 172 5.89 -4.29 -4.41
CA TYR A 172 4.69 -3.78 -5.06
C TYR A 172 4.46 -2.31 -4.73
N LYS A 173 4.02 -1.55 -5.74
CA LYS A 173 3.45 -0.21 -5.58
C LYS A 173 1.93 -0.35 -5.44
N VAL A 174 1.40 0.01 -4.28
CA VAL A 174 -0.04 0.03 -3.99
C VAL A 174 -0.52 1.47 -4.09
N LYS A 175 -1.42 1.73 -5.04
CA LYS A 175 -1.91 3.06 -5.38
C LYS A 175 -3.28 3.31 -4.76
N THR A 176 -3.63 4.59 -4.69
CA THR A 176 -4.99 5.10 -4.44
C THR A 176 -5.34 5.22 -2.95
N LEU A 177 -4.37 5.54 -2.10
CA LEU A 177 -4.69 6.02 -0.75
C LEU A 177 -4.87 7.52 -0.75
N ARG A 178 -6.12 7.90 -0.64
CA ARG A 178 -6.63 9.25 -0.67
C ARG A 178 -6.93 9.70 0.74
N ILE A 179 -6.09 10.57 1.28
CA ILE A 179 -6.25 11.06 2.65
C ILE A 179 -6.59 12.55 2.58
N GLN A 180 -7.78 12.89 3.05
CA GLN A 180 -8.20 14.26 3.24
C GLN A 180 -8.80 14.38 4.63
N GLU A 181 -8.23 15.26 5.46
CA GLU A 181 -8.88 15.66 6.69
C GLU A 181 -9.95 16.70 6.34
N ASN A 182 -11.21 16.43 6.67
CA ASN A 182 -12.34 17.27 6.27
C ASN A 182 -12.49 18.53 7.14
N GLN A 183 -11.38 19.04 7.66
CA GLN A 183 -11.32 20.24 8.48
C GLN A 183 -11.66 21.47 7.63
N LEU A 184 -12.71 22.18 8.05
CA LEU A 184 -13.10 23.46 7.46
C LEU A 184 -12.12 24.55 7.90
N LEU A 185 -11.42 25.16 6.95
CA LEU A 185 -10.49 26.26 7.21
C LEU A 185 -11.20 27.61 7.16
N GLU A 186 -12.00 27.83 6.13
CA GLU A 186 -12.75 29.07 5.89
C GLU A 186 -14.11 28.74 5.28
N THR A 187 -15.10 29.58 5.56
CA THR A 187 -16.40 29.56 4.87
C THR A 187 -16.72 30.97 4.37
N GLY A 188 -17.33 31.08 3.20
CA GLY A 188 -17.70 32.36 2.60
C GLY A 188 -18.75 32.21 1.50
N ASP A 189 -19.23 33.33 0.97
CA ASP A 189 -20.17 33.33 -0.15
C ASP A 189 -19.40 33.24 -1.49
N PRO A 190 -19.97 32.57 -2.51
CA PRO A 190 -19.32 32.48 -3.83
C PRO A 190 -19.22 33.86 -4.50
N ILE A 191 -18.16 34.07 -5.28
CA ILE A 191 -18.04 35.28 -6.11
C ILE A 191 -19.03 35.18 -7.26
N GLU A 192 -20.07 36.02 -7.26
CA GLU A 192 -21.12 36.01 -8.28
C GLU A 192 -20.84 36.95 -9.46
N LYS A 193 -20.10 38.05 -9.23
CA LYS A 193 -19.84 39.09 -10.26
C LYS A 193 -18.43 39.63 -10.16
N ILE A 194 -17.80 39.83 -11.32
CA ILE A 194 -16.52 40.53 -11.45
C ILE A 194 -16.79 41.84 -12.21
N HIS A 195 -16.51 42.98 -11.57
CA HIS A 195 -16.56 44.28 -12.22
C HIS A 195 -15.15 44.68 -12.68
N LEU A 196 -14.97 44.84 -13.98
CA LEU A 196 -13.74 45.38 -14.57
C LEU A 196 -13.99 46.86 -14.91
N ASN A 197 -13.21 47.76 -14.33
CA ASN A 197 -13.20 49.17 -14.73
C ASN A 197 -12.11 49.38 -15.80
N PRO A 198 -12.46 49.58 -17.07
CA PRO A 198 -11.46 49.94 -18.07
C PRO A 198 -10.98 51.37 -17.79
N LEU A 199 -9.71 51.51 -17.39
CA LEU A 199 -9.02 52.79 -17.39
C LEU A 199 -8.89 53.25 -18.85
N HIS A 200 -9.69 54.25 -19.23
CA HIS A 200 -9.48 54.98 -20.48
C HIS A 200 -8.10 55.65 -20.41
N LYS A 201 -7.12 55.15 -21.17
CA LYS A 201 -5.93 55.94 -21.51
C LYS A 201 -6.39 57.01 -22.51
N SER A 202 -6.34 58.28 -22.08
CA SER A 202 -6.45 59.45 -22.95
C SER A 202 -5.23 59.58 -23.84
#